data_AF-A0A345VM50-F1
#
_entry.id   AF-A0A345VM50-F1
#
_cell.length_a   1.000
_cell.length_b   1.000
_cell.length_c   1.000
_cell.angle_alpha   90.00
_cell.angle_beta   90.00
_cell.angle_gamma   90.00
#
_symmetry.space_group_name_H-M   'P 1'
#
loop_
_entity.id
_entity.type
_entity.pdbx_description
1 polymer ?
#
loop_
_entity_poly.entity_id
_entity_poly.type
_entity_poly.pdbx_seq_one_letter_code
_entity_poly.pdbx_strand_id
1 'polypeptide(L)'
;MKEERDLVFAAKSLEISLNYLKEEIIWTYAFYEGGLAIDVLCKLNNPKKRAVGLKRSDGMVIPTDLVEFKFACQKFKLIGTIRSS
;
A
#
# COMPACT_ATOMS: atom_id res chain seq x y z
N MET A 1 6.54 10.67 -5.72
CA MET A 1 6.68 9.27 -6.17
C MET A 1 7.18 9.17 -7.60
N LYS A 2 6.49 9.77 -8.58
CA LYS A 2 7.06 9.98 -9.93
C LYS A 2 8.37 10.79 -9.88
N GLU A 3 8.40 11.86 -9.09
CA GLU A 3 9.58 12.74 -8.98
C GLU A 3 10.77 12.11 -8.23
N GLU A 4 10.56 11.08 -7.39
CA GLU A 4 11.63 10.47 -6.58
C GLU A 4 12.06 9.08 -7.06
N ARG A 5 11.17 8.38 -7.75
CA ARG A 5 11.30 6.95 -8.11
C ARG A 5 10.81 6.63 -9.51
N ASP A 6 10.34 7.62 -10.27
CA ASP A 6 9.69 7.46 -11.57
C ASP A 6 8.64 6.35 -11.62
N LEU A 7 7.93 6.17 -10.50
CA LEU A 7 6.91 5.14 -10.35
C LEU A 7 5.52 5.76 -10.51
N VAL A 8 4.79 5.28 -11.52
CA VAL A 8 3.40 5.63 -11.79
C VAL A 8 2.58 4.34 -11.74
N PHE A 9 1.57 4.32 -10.89
CA PHE A 9 0.65 3.19 -10.83
C PHE A 9 -0.37 3.28 -11.96
N ALA A 10 -0.40 2.28 -12.84
CA ALA A 10 -1.46 2.16 -13.85
C ALA A 10 -2.84 1.82 -13.25
N ALA A 11 -2.87 1.22 -12.05
CA ALA A 11 -4.10 0.85 -11.37
C ALA A 11 -4.88 2.08 -10.87
N LYS A 12 -6.21 2.03 -10.96
CA LYS A 12 -7.08 3.09 -10.44
C LYS A 12 -7.12 3.05 -8.91
N SER A 13 -6.99 4.21 -8.28
CA SER A 13 -7.16 4.36 -6.83
C SER A 13 -8.63 4.14 -6.45
N LEU A 14 -8.87 3.30 -5.45
CA LEU A 14 -10.19 3.00 -4.90
C LEU A 14 -10.46 3.84 -3.65
N GLU A 15 -9.52 3.83 -2.70
CA GLU A 15 -9.69 4.50 -1.41
C GLU A 15 -8.34 4.99 -0.89
N ILE A 16 -8.34 6.16 -0.26
CA ILE A 16 -7.21 6.70 0.48
C ILE A 16 -7.72 7.09 1.87
N SER A 17 -7.11 6.53 2.92
CA SER A 17 -7.35 6.93 4.30
C SER A 17 -6.13 7.65 4.86
N LEU A 18 -6.37 8.74 5.59
CA LEU A 18 -5.34 9.54 6.24
C LEU A 18 -5.62 9.57 7.74
N ASN A 19 -4.72 8.99 8.52
CA ASN A 19 -4.85 8.90 9.97
C ASN A 19 -3.76 9.71 10.66
N TYR A 20 -4.15 10.46 11.69
CA TYR A 20 -3.24 11.17 12.57
C TYR A 20 -3.21 10.45 13.92
N LEU A 21 -2.08 9.82 14.23
CA LEU A 21 -1.91 9.15 15.52
C LEU A 21 -1.20 10.13 16.47
N LYS A 22 -1.94 10.54 17.51
CA LYS A 22 -1.48 11.45 18.57
C LYS A 22 -0.84 12.74 18.05
N GLU A 23 -1.23 13.20 16.85
CA GLU A 23 -0.69 14.39 16.19
C GLU A 23 0.83 14.36 15.92
N GLU A 24 1.47 13.19 16.07
CA GLU A 24 2.92 13.02 15.86
C GLU A 24 3.25 12.14 14.65
N ILE A 25 2.28 11.31 14.23
CA ILE A 25 2.47 10.31 13.18
C ILE A 25 1.33 10.45 12.18
N ILE A 26 1.70 10.57 10.91
CA ILE A 26 0.78 10.38 9.79
C ILE A 26 0.85 8.92 9.37
N TRP A 27 -0.30 8.25 9.32
CA TRP A 27 -0.43 6.90 8.78
C TRP A 27 -1.49 6.87 7.69
N THR A 28 -1.04 6.69 6.45
CA THR A 28 -1.87 6.69 5.25
C THR A 28 -1.98 5.28 4.70
N TYR A 29 -3.18 4.91 4.27
CA TYR A 29 -3.39 3.73 3.43
C TYR A 29 -3.95 4.16 2.09
N ALA A 30 -3.43 3.61 1.00
CA ALA A 30 -3.97 3.78 -0.34
C ALA A 30 -4.26 2.40 -0.95
N PHE A 31 -5.49 2.22 -1.42
CA PHE A 31 -5.97 0.99 -2.04
C PHE A 31 -6.25 1.22 -3.51
N TYR A 32 -5.84 0.27 -4.35
CA TYR A 32 -5.99 0.33 -5.80
C TYR A 32 -6.72 -0.90 -6.33
N GLU A 33 -7.33 -0.76 -7.50
CA GLU A 33 -7.84 -1.88 -8.27
C GLU A 33 -6.74 -2.92 -8.51
N GLY A 34 -7.11 -4.21 -8.57
CA GLY A 34 -6.13 -5.31 -8.62
C GLY A 34 -5.52 -5.69 -7.27
N GLY A 35 -6.05 -5.14 -6.16
CA GLY A 35 -5.74 -5.58 -4.81
C GLY A 35 -4.39 -5.10 -4.28
N LEU A 36 -3.81 -4.06 -4.86
CA LEU A 36 -2.63 -3.38 -4.31
C LEU A 36 -3.06 -2.48 -3.15
N ALA A 37 -2.37 -2.62 -2.02
CA ALA A 37 -2.51 -1.75 -0.86
C ALA A 37 -1.12 -1.19 -0.50
N ILE A 38 -1.06 0.12 -0.29
CA ILE A 38 0.15 0.83 0.13
C ILE A 38 -0.11 1.39 1.52
N ASP A 39 0.78 1.09 2.46
CA ASP A 39 0.77 1.70 3.79
C ASP A 39 1.98 2.60 3.97
N VAL A 40 1.75 3.87 4.33
CA VAL A 40 2.80 4.86 4.55
C VAL A 40 2.69 5.38 5.97
N LEU A 41 3.73 5.16 6.76
CA LEU A 41 3.83 5.67 8.12
C LEU A 41 4.99 6.68 8.19
N CYS A 42 4.71 7.90 8.66
CA CYS A 42 5.68 8.98 8.76
C CYS A 42 5.57 9.70 10.10
N LYS A 43 6.70 9.90 10.79
CA LYS A 43 6.75 10.77 11.98
C LYS A 43 6.93 12.22 11.57
N LEU A 44 6.02 13.09 12.02
CA LEU A 44 6.04 14.53 11.73
C LEU A 44 7.31 15.21 12.25
N ASN A 45 7.71 14.90 13.49
CA ASN A 45 8.87 15.51 14.14
C ASN A 45 10.21 14.87 13.71
N ASN A 46 10.18 13.77 12.95
CA ASN A 46 11.37 13.12 12.45
C ASN A 46 11.09 12.41 11.11
N PRO A 47 11.13 13.14 9.98
CA PRO A 47 10.78 12.60 8.67
C PRO A 47 11.73 11.49 8.18
N LYS A 48 12.88 11.27 8.85
CA LYS A 48 13.75 10.12 8.60
C LYS A 48 13.18 8.82 9.17
N LYS A 49 12.31 8.88 10.18
CA LYS A 49 11.58 7.72 10.71
C LYS A 49 10.27 7.54 9.94
N ARG A 50 10.40 6.95 8.75
CA ARG A 50 9.29 6.58 7.88
C ARG A 50 9.37 5.12 7.45
N ALA A 51 8.21 4.53 7.19
CA ALA A 51 8.07 3.19 6.63
C ALA A 51 7.04 3.23 5.51
N VAL A 52 7.32 2.46 4.45
CA VAL A 52 6.38 2.24 3.34
C VAL A 52 6.25 0.74 3.17
N GLY A 53 5.04 0.23 3.27
CA GLY A 53 4.68 -1.15 2.99
C GLY A 53 3.87 -1.25 1.71
N LEU A 54 4.11 -2.34 0.99
CA LEU A 54 3.44 -2.70 -0.25
C LEU A 54 2.85 -4.10 -0.05
N LYS A 55 1.52 -4.19 -0.07
CA LYS A 55 0.78 -5.45 0.10
C LYS A 55 -0.07 -5.70 -1.13
N ARG A 56 -0.30 -6.98 -1.41
CA ARG A 56 -1.12 -7.39 -2.54
C ARG A 56 -2.03 -8.56 -2.16
N SER A 57 -3.24 -8.54 -2.68
CA SER A 57 -4.16 -9.67 -2.60
C SER A 57 -3.58 -10.91 -3.30
N ASP A 58 -3.92 -12.07 -2.75
CA ASP A 58 -3.52 -13.36 -3.31
C ASP A 58 -4.21 -13.60 -4.67
N GLY A 59 -3.54 -14.32 -5.57
CA GLY A 59 -4.09 -14.72 -6.88
C GLY A 59 -4.19 -13.63 -7.96
N MET A 60 -3.79 -12.37 -7.68
CA MET A 60 -3.77 -11.31 -8.71
C MET A 60 -2.54 -11.44 -9.63
N VAL A 61 -2.49 -10.72 -10.76
CA VAL A 61 -1.27 -10.61 -11.59
C VAL A 61 -0.42 -9.43 -11.10
N ILE A 62 0.91 -9.56 -11.07
CA ILE A 62 1.79 -8.45 -10.67
C ILE A 62 1.83 -7.46 -11.85
N PRO A 63 1.42 -6.19 -11.68
CA PRO A 63 1.53 -5.21 -12.74
C PRO A 63 3.00 -5.00 -13.14
N THR A 64 3.26 -4.76 -14.42
CA THR A 64 4.63 -4.58 -14.95
C THR A 64 5.41 -3.50 -14.20
N ASP A 65 4.76 -2.40 -13.83
CA ASP A 65 5.35 -1.27 -13.11
C ASP A 65 5.82 -1.62 -11.69
N LEU A 66 5.49 -2.82 -11.21
CA LEU A 66 5.71 -3.26 -9.84
C LEU A 66 6.55 -4.54 -9.72
N VAL A 67 7.05 -5.08 -10.84
CA VAL A 67 7.81 -6.34 -10.88
C VAL A 67 9.10 -6.28 -10.05
N GLU A 68 9.68 -5.09 -9.87
CA GLU A 68 10.92 -4.91 -9.09
C GLU A 68 10.70 -4.98 -7.57
N PHE A 69 9.46 -4.86 -7.09
CA PHE A 69 9.14 -4.83 -5.67
C PHE A 69 8.89 -6.24 -5.12
N LYS A 70 9.44 -6.50 -3.93
CA LYS A 70 9.12 -7.72 -3.17
C LYS A 70 7.83 -7.50 -2.40
N PHE A 71 6.77 -8.19 -2.79
CA PHE A 71 5.48 -8.16 -2.10
C PHE A 71 5.41 -9.22 -1.01
N ALA A 72 4.93 -8.81 0.16
CA ALA A 72 4.44 -9.76 1.14
C ALA A 72 3.03 -10.23 0.70
N CYS A 73 2.94 -11.44 0.13
CA CYS A 73 1.65 -12.10 -0.09
C CYS A 73 1.16 -12.66 1.24
N GLN A 74 0.14 -12.04 1.84
CA GLN A 74 -0.43 -12.51 3.09
C GLN A 74 -1.57 -13.50 2.81
N LYS A 75 -1.31 -14.79 3.02
CA LYS A 75 -2.37 -15.81 3.07
C LYS A 75 -3.13 -15.67 4.38
N PHE A 76 -4.41 -15.33 4.34
CA PHE A 76 -5.26 -15.42 5.53
C PHE A 76 -5.56 -16.89 5.81
N LYS A 77 -5.04 -17.43 6.91
CA LYS A 77 -5.19 -18.83 7.31
C LYS A 77 -6.62 -19.18 7.76
N LEU A 78 -7.50 -18.18 7.93
CA LEU A 78 -8.81 -18.35 8.56
C LEU A 78 -9.99 -18.23 7.59
N ILE A 79 -9.84 -17.59 6.43
CA ILE A 79 -10.95 -17.28 5.52
C ILE A 79 -10.41 -17.41 4.10
N GLY A 80 -11.04 -18.26 3.29
CA GLY A 80 -10.83 -18.28 1.85
C GLY A 80 -11.06 -16.90 1.22
N THR A 81 -10.75 -16.75 -0.07
CA THR A 81 -10.82 -15.50 -0.83
C THR A 81 -12.00 -14.61 -0.43
N ILE A 82 -11.70 -13.48 0.23
CA ILE A 82 -12.71 -12.49 0.61
C ILE A 82 -13.15 -11.79 -0.68
N ARG A 83 -14.39 -12.05 -1.12
CA ARG A 83 -15.13 -11.17 -2.05
C ARG A 83 -16.04 -10.31 -1.17
N SER A 84 -15.81 -9.01 -1.11
CA SER A 84 -16.77 -8.09 -0.47
C SER A 84 -17.83 -7.67 -1.49
N SER A 85 -19.08 -7.61 -1.02
CA SER A 85 -20.21 -6.99 -1.72
C SER A 85 -20.13 -5.46 -1.69
#